data_AF-A0A7C7N7G2-F1
#
_entry.id   AF-A0A7C7N7G2-F1
#
_cell.length_a   1.000
_cell.length_b   1.000
_cell.length_c   1.000
_cell.angle_alpha   90.00
_cell.angle_beta   90.00
_cell.angle_gamma   90.00
#
_symmetry.space_group_name_H-M   'P 1'
#
loop_
_entity.id
_entity.type
_entity.pdbx_description
1 polymer ?
#
loop_
_entity_poly.entity_id
_entity_poly.type
_entity_poly.pdbx_seq_one_letter_code
_entity_poly.pdbx_strand_id
1 'polypeptide(L)'
;ECAREQGKFWELQKLLYASDSVSRAKLHQYAKKAGVRNIDRFKTCLKERKYKDRVLDDLKEGMKLGIRGTPTFILGTYDTDTRVVHGELLSGAVSKEKFKEVFEKYLSISRAEASLVP
;
A
#
# COMPACT_ATOMS: atom_id res chain seq x y z
N GLU A 1 0.58 -4.57 9.26
CA GLU A 1 -0.59 -5.28 9.85
C GLU A 1 -0.72 -5.19 11.38
N CYS A 2 0.27 -5.57 12.21
CA CYS A 2 0.09 -5.50 13.67
C CYS A 2 -0.26 -4.09 14.22
N ALA A 3 0.28 -3.02 13.60
CA ALA A 3 -0.15 -1.66 13.92
C ALA A 3 -1.49 -1.27 13.24
N ARG A 4 -1.79 -1.84 12.06
CA ARG A 4 -3.08 -1.64 11.35
C ARG A 4 -4.24 -2.14 12.20
N GLU A 5 -4.08 -3.29 12.85
CA GLU A 5 -5.06 -3.86 13.81
C GLU A 5 -5.41 -2.88 14.95
N GLN A 6 -4.55 -1.90 15.21
CA GLN A 6 -4.76 -0.87 16.22
C GLN A 6 -4.93 0.54 15.61
N GLY A 7 -5.24 0.62 14.31
CA GLY A 7 -5.50 1.87 13.60
C GLY A 7 -4.28 2.74 13.32
N LYS A 8 -3.05 2.21 13.48
CA LYS A 8 -1.78 2.95 13.37
C LYS A 8 -0.87 2.48 12.23
N PHE A 9 -1.48 2.06 11.12
CA PHE A 9 -0.72 1.59 9.96
C PHE A 9 0.14 2.71 9.37
N TRP A 10 -0.50 3.84 9.02
CA TRP A 10 0.14 4.91 8.28
C TRP A 10 1.20 5.64 9.11
N GLU A 11 0.94 5.84 10.40
CA GLU A 11 1.87 6.47 11.33
C GLU A 11 3.12 5.60 11.55
N LEU A 12 2.95 4.28 11.74
CA LEU A 12 4.10 3.38 11.83
C LEU A 12 4.86 3.36 10.50
N GLN A 13 4.16 3.20 9.38
CA GLN A 13 4.76 3.17 8.05
C GLN A 13 5.60 4.42 7.79
N LYS A 14 5.08 5.62 8.07
CA LYS A 14 5.82 6.89 7.91
C LYS A 14 7.12 6.90 8.72
N LEU A 15 7.09 6.45 9.97
CA LEU A 15 8.27 6.39 10.82
C LEU A 15 9.32 5.40 10.31
N LEU A 16 8.88 4.26 9.77
CA LEU A 16 9.79 3.24 9.22
C LEU A 16 10.46 3.73 7.93
N TYR A 17 9.72 4.38 7.03
CA TYR A 17 10.28 4.94 5.79
C TYR A 17 11.24 6.11 6.04
N ALA A 18 11.04 6.87 7.12
CA ALA A 18 11.94 7.96 7.51
C ALA A 18 13.18 7.48 8.31
N SER A 19 13.32 6.18 8.58
CA SER A 19 14.42 5.63 9.36
C SER A 19 15.49 5.02 8.46
N ASP A 20 16.76 5.38 8.67
CA ASP A 20 17.89 4.84 7.89
C ASP A 20 18.10 3.33 8.09
N SER A 21 17.75 2.84 9.29
CA SER A 21 17.79 1.41 9.59
C SER A 21 16.67 1.02 10.54
N VAL A 22 16.01 -0.09 10.22
CA VAL A 22 14.94 -0.66 11.04
C VAL A 22 15.35 -2.06 11.45
N SER A 23 15.54 -2.29 12.75
CA SER A 23 15.73 -3.62 13.29
C SER A 23 14.43 -4.17 13.88
N ARG A 24 14.20 -5.48 13.71
CA ARG A 24 13.01 -6.15 14.27
C ARG A 24 12.90 -5.96 15.78
N ALA A 25 14.02 -5.98 16.50
CA ALA A 25 14.07 -5.79 17.95
C ALA A 25 13.52 -4.40 18.37
N LYS A 26 13.71 -3.37 17.54
CA LYS A 26 13.28 -2.00 17.82
C LYS A 26 11.88 -1.66 17.27
N LEU A 27 11.21 -2.55 16.53
CA LEU A 27 9.89 -2.27 15.94
C LEU A 27 8.84 -1.81 16.96
N HIS A 28 8.87 -2.35 18.19
CA HIS A 28 7.96 -1.93 19.25
C HIS A 28 8.15 -0.47 19.68
N GLN A 29 9.37 0.07 19.55
CA GLN A 29 9.65 1.48 19.87
C GLN A 29 9.04 2.39 18.80
N TYR A 30 9.13 2.01 17.53
CA TYR A 30 8.43 2.71 16.44
C TYR A 30 6.92 2.61 16.59
N ALA A 31 6.39 1.45 16.99
CA ALA A 31 4.97 1.28 17.28
C ALA A 31 4.50 2.23 18.41
N LYS A 32 5.27 2.36 19.49
CA LYS A 32 5.00 3.35 20.56
C LYS A 32 4.95 4.77 20.00
N LYS A 33 5.97 5.17 19.23
CA LYS A 33 6.03 6.50 18.60
C LYS A 33 4.87 6.75 17.63
N ALA A 34 4.40 5.72 16.94
CA ALA A 34 3.25 5.77 16.05
C ALA A 34 1.90 5.88 16.79
N GLY A 35 1.89 5.83 18.13
CA GLY A 35 0.68 5.88 18.94
C GLY A 35 -0.07 4.55 19.05
N VAL A 36 0.60 3.41 18.83
CA VAL A 36 0.03 2.08 19.10
C VAL A 36 -0.20 1.96 20.60
N ARG A 37 -1.47 1.83 21.01
CA ARG A 37 -1.88 1.86 22.42
C ARG A 37 -1.47 0.60 23.18
N ASN A 38 -1.69 -0.58 22.60
CA ASN A 38 -1.37 -1.86 23.23
C ASN A 38 -0.11 -2.48 22.60
N ILE A 39 1.03 -2.20 23.23
CA ILE A 39 2.34 -2.66 22.75
C ILE A 39 2.54 -4.15 22.99
N ASP A 40 1.97 -4.72 24.05
CA ASP A 40 2.09 -6.16 24.28
C ASP A 40 1.31 -6.95 23.23
N ARG A 41 0.10 -6.53 22.87
CA ARG A 41 -0.65 -7.08 21.72
C ARG A 41 0.13 -6.94 20.42
N PHE A 42 0.80 -5.81 20.19
CA PHE A 42 1.66 -5.63 19.02
C PHE A 42 2.84 -6.60 19.00
N LYS A 43 3.53 -6.77 20.14
CA LYS A 43 4.65 -7.71 20.29
C LYS A 43 4.20 -9.16 20.08
N THR A 44 3.08 -9.56 20.68
CA THR A 44 2.48 -10.89 20.49
C THR A 44 2.13 -11.13 19.02
N CYS A 45 1.45 -10.18 18.37
CA CYS A 45 1.15 -10.25 16.94
C CYS A 45 2.40 -10.46 16.07
N LEU A 46 3.50 -9.75 16.36
CA LEU A 46 4.76 -9.93 15.65
C LEU A 46 5.41 -11.28 15.93
N LYS A 47 5.41 -11.74 17.20
CA LYS A 47 6.00 -13.00 17.64
C LYS A 47 5.31 -14.20 16.99
N GLU A 48 3.97 -14.20 17.02
CA GLU A 48 3.12 -15.24 16.45
C GLU A 48 3.06 -15.17 14.93
N ARG A 49 3.58 -14.09 14.33
CA ARG A 49 3.53 -13.85 12.89
C ARG A 49 2.08 -13.90 12.37
N LYS A 50 1.14 -13.36 13.15
CA LYS A 50 -0.32 -13.44 12.94
C LYS A 50 -0.80 -13.14 11.51
N TYR A 51 -0.13 -12.22 10.82
CA TYR A 51 -0.50 -11.78 9.46
C TYR A 51 0.47 -12.26 8.37
N LYS A 52 1.35 -13.23 8.67
CA LYS A 52 2.35 -13.71 7.71
C LYS A 52 1.71 -14.21 6.43
N ASP A 53 0.71 -15.07 6.54
CA ASP A 53 0.14 -15.74 5.36
C ASP A 53 -0.58 -14.75 4.46
N ARG A 54 -1.36 -13.82 5.04
CA ARG A 54 -1.93 -12.69 4.28
C ARG A 54 -0.87 -11.88 3.52
N VAL A 55 0.25 -11.53 4.17
CA VAL A 55 1.33 -10.77 3.50
C VAL A 55 1.98 -11.61 2.38
N LEU A 56 2.11 -12.92 2.56
CA LEU A 56 2.66 -13.81 1.53
C LEU A 56 1.68 -14.00 0.37
N ASP A 57 0.38 -14.01 0.63
CA ASP A 57 -0.64 -14.11 -0.41
C ASP A 57 -0.73 -12.82 -1.22
N ASP A 58 -0.72 -11.65 -0.57
CA ASP A 58 -0.61 -10.33 -1.22
C ASP A 58 0.64 -10.27 -2.11
N LEU A 59 1.79 -10.80 -1.64
CA LEU A 59 3.03 -10.89 -2.42
C LEU A 59 2.88 -11.78 -3.66
N LYS A 60 2.29 -12.97 -3.52
CA LYS A 60 2.06 -13.89 -4.64
C LYS A 60 1.12 -13.27 -5.68
N GLU A 61 0.09 -12.56 -5.24
CA GLU A 61 -0.84 -11.88 -6.14
C GLU A 61 -0.14 -10.79 -6.95
N GLY A 62 0.69 -9.96 -6.31
CA GLY A 62 1.55 -9.01 -7.02
C GLY A 62 2.46 -9.69 -8.06
N MET A 63 3.06 -10.83 -7.71
CA MET A 63 3.91 -11.59 -8.64
C MET A 63 3.12 -12.16 -9.83
N LYS A 64 1.87 -12.59 -9.64
CA LYS A 64 0.97 -13.07 -10.70
C LYS A 64 0.59 -11.94 -11.65
N LEU A 65 0.45 -10.72 -11.14
CA LEU A 65 0.23 -9.50 -11.92
C LEU A 65 1.50 -9.03 -12.67
N GLY A 66 2.61 -9.77 -12.57
CA GLY A 66 3.86 -9.44 -13.24
C GLY A 66 4.72 -8.41 -12.50
N ILE A 67 4.37 -8.04 -11.26
CA ILE A 67 5.19 -7.13 -10.45
C ILE A 67 6.48 -7.82 -10.04
N ARG A 68 7.61 -7.17 -10.30
CA ARG A 68 8.97 -7.72 -10.03
C ARG A 68 9.79 -6.91 -9.03
N GLY A 69 9.35 -5.70 -8.68
CA GLY A 69 10.12 -4.82 -7.82
C GLY A 69 9.27 -3.72 -7.18
N THR A 70 9.88 -3.04 -6.21
CA THR A 70 9.24 -1.96 -5.45
C THR A 70 10.01 -0.64 -5.62
N PRO A 71 9.31 0.50 -5.67
CA PRO A 71 7.86 0.63 -5.71
C PRO A 71 7.31 0.25 -7.11
N THR A 72 6.07 -0.22 -7.16
CA THR A 72 5.28 -0.37 -8.39
C THR A 72 3.87 0.12 -8.10
N PHE A 73 3.27 0.83 -9.05
CA PHE A 73 1.93 1.41 -8.94
C PHE A 73 1.05 0.90 -10.07
N ILE A 74 -0.24 0.70 -9.78
CA ILE A 74 -1.29 0.48 -10.78
C ILE A 74 -2.13 1.75 -10.78
N LEU A 75 -2.13 2.49 -11.89
CA LEU A 75 -2.90 3.73 -12.02
C LEU A 75 -3.93 3.60 -13.13
N GLY A 76 -5.16 3.97 -12.82
CA GLY A 76 -6.29 3.74 -13.71
C GLY A 76 -7.62 4.20 -13.13
N THR A 77 -8.70 3.80 -13.77
CA THR A 77 -10.06 3.92 -13.24
C THR A 77 -10.45 2.64 -12.51
N TYR A 78 -11.21 2.76 -11.42
CA TYR A 78 -11.74 1.62 -10.69
C TYR A 78 -13.22 1.46 -11.03
N ASP A 79 -13.55 0.35 -11.66
CA ASP A 79 -14.93 -0.06 -11.92
C ASP A 79 -15.50 -0.67 -10.63
N THR A 80 -16.54 -0.05 -10.08
CA THR A 80 -17.18 -0.49 -8.83
C THR A 80 -18.00 -1.76 -8.99
N ASP A 81 -18.52 -2.02 -10.19
CA ASP A 81 -19.41 -3.14 -10.49
C ASP A 81 -18.59 -4.40 -10.71
N THR A 82 -17.54 -4.31 -11.51
CA THR A 82 -16.65 -5.46 -11.79
C THR A 82 -15.51 -5.59 -10.78
N ARG A 83 -15.25 -4.54 -9.99
CA ARG A 83 -14.14 -4.45 -9.03
C ARG A 83 -12.77 -4.57 -9.70
N VAL A 84 -12.66 -4.09 -10.93
CA VAL A 84 -11.44 -4.13 -11.75
C VAL A 84 -10.83 -2.73 -11.87
N VAL A 85 -9.50 -2.66 -11.87
CA VAL A 85 -8.78 -1.44 -12.23
C VAL A 85 -8.41 -1.51 -13.72
N HIS A 86 -8.95 -0.60 -14.53
CA HIS A 86 -8.54 -0.41 -15.91
C HIS A 86 -7.44 0.64 -15.94
N GLY A 87 -6.20 0.19 -16.14
CA GLY A 87 -5.05 1.03 -15.87
C GLY A 87 -3.74 0.55 -16.48
N GLU A 88 -2.67 1.26 -16.12
CA GLU A 88 -1.30 0.92 -16.48
C GLU A 88 -0.40 0.76 -15.26
N LEU A 89 0.63 -0.07 -15.43
CA LEU A 89 1.66 -0.31 -14.41
C LEU A 89 2.77 0.73 -14.55
N LEU A 90 3.11 1.39 -13.44
CA LEU A 90 4.32 2.21 -13.33
C LEU A 90 5.31 1.52 -12.40
N SER A 91 6.39 1.00 -12.97
CA SER A 91 7.45 0.31 -12.23
C SER A 91 8.58 1.28 -11.85
N GLY A 92 8.98 1.23 -10.58
CA GLY A 92 10.06 2.04 -10.02
C GLY A 92 9.59 3.40 -9.48
N ALA A 93 10.53 4.12 -8.87
CA ALA A 93 10.33 5.48 -8.42
C ALA A 93 10.36 6.44 -9.62
N VAL A 94 9.21 6.63 -10.27
CA VAL A 94 9.05 7.55 -11.41
C VAL A 94 8.85 9.00 -10.94
N SER A 95 9.05 9.96 -11.85
CA SER A 95 8.91 11.38 -11.54
C SER A 95 7.47 11.79 -11.23
N LYS A 96 7.32 12.88 -10.47
CA LYS A 96 6.01 13.49 -10.18
C LYS A 96 5.27 13.86 -11.46
N GLU A 97 6.00 14.31 -12.48
CA GLU A 97 5.48 14.69 -13.78
C GLU A 97 4.87 13.48 -14.48
N LYS A 98 5.54 12.32 -14.41
CA LYS A 98 4.99 11.08 -14.98
C LYS A 98 3.71 10.65 -14.28
N PHE A 99 3.67 10.75 -12.95
CA PHE A 99 2.43 10.52 -12.20
C PHE A 99 1.31 11.45 -12.66
N LYS A 100 1.59 12.75 -12.78
CA LYS A 100 0.60 13.74 -13.21
C LYS A 100 0.04 13.42 -14.60
N GLU A 101 0.90 13.11 -15.57
CA GLU A 101 0.50 12.72 -16.92
C GLU A 101 -0.51 11.56 -16.90
N VAL A 102 -0.20 10.50 -16.15
CA VAL A 102 -1.05 9.31 -16.05
C VAL A 102 -2.37 9.60 -15.33
N PHE A 103 -2.34 10.40 -14.25
CA PHE A 103 -3.57 10.81 -13.58
C PHE A 103 -4.48 11.60 -14.50
N GLU A 104 -3.96 12.60 -15.21
CA GLU A 104 -4.77 13.42 -16.12
C GLU A 104 -5.36 12.57 -17.27
N LYS A 105 -4.58 11.61 -17.79
CA LYS A 105 -5.08 10.64 -18.79
C LYS A 105 -6.32 9.89 -18.29
N TYR A 106 -6.25 9.23 -17.13
CA TYR A 106 -7.37 8.42 -16.63
C TYR A 106 -8.53 9.25 -16.05
N LEU A 107 -8.25 10.44 -15.52
CA LEU A 107 -9.31 11.39 -15.13
C LEU A 107 -10.09 11.90 -16.34
N SER A 108 -9.41 12.15 -17.47
CA SER A 108 -10.06 12.57 -18.72
C SER A 108 -10.97 11.46 -19.26
N ILE A 109 -10.49 10.21 -19.29
CA ILE A 109 -11.28 9.04 -19.72
C ILE A 109 -12.53 8.88 -18.84
N SER A 110 -12.36 8.91 -17.51
CA SER A 110 -13.48 8.76 -16.57
C SER A 110 -14.55 9.84 -16.73
N ARG A 111 -14.15 11.10 -17.01
CA ARG A 111 -15.10 12.19 -17.29
C ARG A 111 -15.84 11.98 -18.61
N ALA A 112 -15.14 11.51 -19.64
CA ALA A 112 -15.75 11.22 -20.93
C ALA A 112 -16.79 10.10 -20.80
N GLU A 113 -16.45 9.00 -20.11
CA GLU A 113 -17.37 7.90 -19.82
C GLU A 113 -18.60 8.37 -19.03
N ALA A 114 -18.40 9.16 -17.97
CA ALA A 114 -19.51 9.71 -17.19
C ALA A 114 -20.44 10.63 -18.01
N SER A 115 -19.93 11.28 -19.06
CA SER A 115 -20.74 12.13 -19.95
C SER A 115 -21.54 11.34 -20.99
N LEU A 116 -21.24 10.05 -21.18
CA LEU A 116 -21.91 9.15 -22.11
C LEU A 116 -23.02 8.32 -21.46
N VAL A 117 -23.11 8.33 -20.13
CA VAL A 117 -24.20 7.70 -19.37
C VAL A 117 -25.34 8.72 -19.24
N PRO A 118 -26.53 8.47 -19.83
CA PRO A 118 -27.68 9.40 -19.79
C PRO A 118 -28.26 9.61 -18.39
#